data_AF-A0A938FVX5-F1
#
_entry.id   AF-A0A938FVX5-F1
#
_cell.length_a   1.000
_cell.length_b   1.000
_cell.length_c   1.000
_cell.angle_alpha   90.00
_cell.angle_beta   90.00
_cell.angle_gamma   90.00
#
_symmetry.space_group_name_H-M   'P 1'
#
loop_
_entity.id
_entity.type
_entity.pdbx_description
1 polymer ?
#
loop_
_entity_poly.entity_id
_entity_poly.type
_entity_poly.pdbx_seq_one_letter_code
_entity_poly.pdbx_strand_id
1 'polypeptide(L)'
;MSTTVPKYLNAKNYVDYARLRIARILEAGPRRRVEECYRRHQASFVEDGRRVIVCEGLWDNPNHFFRLYLMLAAMPDTKDCRLLGILRNRGDTNQQRTLENLGAKEFIFLEDRVHRLEQFMETAQELLRYVRSHRDLLELQLPHALPAYTYYDTVLKTARHPQPPLESSIWMTVLAKVLRNLA
;
A
#
# COMPACT_ATOMS: atom_id res chain seq x y z
N MET A 1 -5.71 31.78 -27.89
CA MET A 1 -6.32 30.46 -27.60
C MET A 1 -5.20 29.42 -27.58
N SER A 2 -4.85 28.89 -26.42
CA SER A 2 -3.81 27.85 -26.27
C SER A 2 -4.41 26.51 -26.67
N THR A 3 -3.92 25.93 -27.76
CA THR A 3 -4.27 24.57 -28.18
C THR A 3 -3.51 23.58 -27.30
N THR A 4 -4.09 23.22 -26.16
CA THR A 4 -3.60 22.09 -25.35
C THR A 4 -3.69 20.82 -26.20
N VAL A 5 -2.54 20.36 -26.69
CA VAL A 5 -2.40 19.08 -27.36
C VAL A 5 -2.95 18.00 -26.42
N PRO A 6 -3.92 17.18 -26.86
CA PRO A 6 -4.46 16.12 -26.03
C PRO A 6 -3.34 15.23 -25.46
N LYS A 7 -3.44 14.86 -24.17
CA LYS A 7 -2.39 14.15 -23.42
C LYS A 7 -1.85 12.89 -24.11
N TYR A 8 -2.68 12.24 -24.93
CA TYR A 8 -2.35 11.02 -25.70
C TYR A 8 -1.63 11.29 -27.03
N LEU A 9 -1.54 12.53 -27.50
CA LEU A 9 -0.79 12.95 -28.69
C LEU A 9 0.61 13.49 -28.37
N ASN A 10 0.99 13.56 -27.09
CA ASN A 10 2.32 13.97 -26.68
C ASN A 10 3.32 12.80 -26.85
N ALA A 11 4.22 12.92 -27.83
CA ALA A 11 5.23 11.90 -28.14
C ALA A 11 6.08 11.49 -26.91
N LYS A 12 6.37 12.43 -25.99
CA LYS A 12 7.11 12.14 -24.76
C LYS A 12 6.36 11.12 -23.88
N ASN A 13 5.05 11.31 -23.70
CA ASN A 13 4.22 10.38 -22.92
C ASN A 13 4.20 8.97 -23.53
N TYR A 14 4.20 8.88 -24.87
CA TYR A 14 4.23 7.59 -25.56
C TYR A 14 5.58 6.88 -25.39
N VAL A 15 6.69 7.62 -25.53
CA VAL A 15 8.04 7.09 -25.31
C VAL A 15 8.23 6.64 -23.86
N ASP A 16 7.78 7.44 -22.88
CA ASP A 16 7.86 7.08 -21.46
C ASP A 16 7.01 5.83 -21.14
N TYR A 17 5.81 5.74 -21.70
CA TYR A 17 4.97 4.55 -21.59
C TYR A 17 5.64 3.30 -22.19
N ALA A 18 6.21 3.42 -23.40
CA ALA A 18 6.91 2.33 -24.07
C ALA A 18 8.14 1.87 -23.26
N ARG A 19 8.93 2.80 -22.72
CA ARG A 19 10.07 2.49 -21.84
C ARG A 19 9.64 1.74 -20.59
N LEU A 20 8.60 2.21 -19.91
CA LEU A 20 8.04 1.53 -18.72
C LEU A 20 7.55 0.12 -19.06
N ARG A 21 6.90 -0.05 -20.21
CA ARG A 21 6.43 -1.36 -20.67
C ARG A 21 7.58 -2.31 -20.99
N ILE A 22 8.62 -1.83 -21.68
CA ILE A 22 9.81 -2.62 -21.98
C ILE A 22 10.54 -3.02 -20.70
N ALA A 23 10.75 -2.07 -19.78
CA ALA A 23 11.36 -2.34 -18.47
C ALA A 23 10.59 -3.45 -17.72
N ARG A 24 9.26 -3.37 -17.65
CA ARG A 24 8.42 -4.40 -17.04
C ARG A 24 8.58 -5.78 -17.70
N ILE A 25 8.67 -5.84 -19.03
CA ILE A 25 8.88 -7.10 -19.75
C ILE A 25 10.26 -7.69 -19.41
N LEU A 26 11.30 -6.85 -19.41
CA LEU A 26 12.66 -7.26 -19.09
C LEU A 26 12.79 -7.74 -17.63
N GLU A 27 12.09 -7.09 -16.70
CA GLU A 27 12.07 -7.48 -15.27
C GLU A 27 11.22 -8.73 -15.00
N ALA A 28 10.16 -8.97 -15.78
CA ALA A 28 9.25 -10.09 -15.54
C ALA A 28 9.92 -11.46 -15.71
N GLY A 29 10.86 -11.59 -16.65
CA GLY A 29 11.56 -12.86 -16.91
C GLY A 29 12.39 -13.35 -15.72
N PRO A 30 13.38 -12.55 -15.25
CA PRO A 30 14.17 -12.87 -14.06
C PRO A 30 13.29 -13.08 -12.82
N ARG A 31 12.29 -12.24 -12.59
CA ARG A 31 11.37 -12.38 -11.46
C ARG A 31 10.67 -13.74 -11.45
N ARG A 32 10.12 -14.18 -12.59
CA ARG A 32 9.45 -15.48 -12.70
C ARG A 32 10.39 -16.64 -12.36
N ARG A 33 11.64 -16.59 -12.81
CA ARG A 33 12.64 -17.63 -12.49
C ARG A 33 12.94 -17.71 -11.00
N VAL A 34 13.03 -16.56 -10.34
CA VAL A 34 13.24 -16.47 -8.89
C VAL A 34 12.00 -16.97 -8.13
N GLU A 35 10.81 -16.53 -8.51
CA GLU A 35 9.54 -17.00 -7.92
C GLU A 35 9.34 -18.51 -8.10
N GLU A 36 9.79 -19.05 -9.23
CA GLU A 36 9.78 -20.49 -9.45
C GLU A 36 10.73 -21.23 -8.50
N CYS A 37 11.89 -20.64 -8.18
CA CYS A 37 12.78 -21.19 -7.15
C CYS A 37 12.12 -21.23 -5.78
N TYR A 38 11.39 -20.15 -5.41
CA TYR A 38 10.63 -20.10 -4.16
C TYR A 38 9.64 -21.26 -4.09
N ARG A 39 8.84 -21.44 -5.14
CA ARG A 39 7.83 -22.49 -5.20
C ARG A 39 8.43 -23.90 -5.12
N ARG A 40 9.57 -24.15 -5.79
CA ARG A 40 10.25 -25.46 -5.77
C ARG A 40 10.82 -25.81 -4.40
N HIS A 41 11.30 -24.82 -3.67
CA HIS A 41 11.96 -25.00 -2.37
C HIS A 41 11.16 -24.36 -1.23
N GLN A 42 9.84 -24.25 -1.40
CA GLN A 42 8.99 -23.60 -0.42
C GLN A 42 9.03 -24.38 0.90
N ALA A 43 9.00 -23.65 2.01
CA ALA A 43 8.76 -24.27 3.31
C ALA A 43 7.39 -24.97 3.29
N SER A 44 7.27 -26.08 4.03
CA SER A 44 6.00 -26.79 4.15
C SER A 44 5.11 -26.06 5.17
N PHE A 45 3.94 -25.63 4.73
CA PHE A 45 2.88 -25.06 5.58
C PHE A 45 1.66 -25.98 5.54
N VAL A 46 0.88 -25.96 6.62
CA VAL A 46 -0.42 -26.66 6.71
C VAL A 46 -1.54 -25.62 6.68
N GLU A 47 -2.62 -25.90 5.95
CA GLU A 47 -3.74 -24.94 5.82
C GLU A 47 -4.39 -24.65 7.18
N ASP A 48 -4.66 -25.70 7.97
CA ASP A 48 -5.26 -25.58 9.31
C ASP A 48 -4.22 -25.52 10.44
N GLY A 49 -3.05 -24.93 10.16
CA GLY A 49 -1.99 -24.74 11.16
C GLY A 49 -2.48 -23.97 12.38
N ARG A 50 -2.21 -24.49 13.58
CA ARG A 50 -2.58 -23.82 14.85
C ARG A 50 -1.84 -22.49 15.03
N ARG A 51 -0.67 -22.36 14.43
CA ARG A 51 0.17 -21.16 14.46
C ARG A 51 0.06 -20.41 13.13
N VAL A 52 0.09 -19.09 13.18
CA VAL A 52 -0.02 -18.24 11.98
C VAL A 52 1.26 -17.44 11.83
N ILE A 53 1.90 -17.56 10.67
CA ILE A 53 2.96 -16.64 10.25
C ILE A 53 2.32 -15.60 9.36
N VAL A 54 2.50 -14.33 9.71
CA VAL A 54 1.94 -13.19 8.98
C VAL A 54 3.04 -12.59 8.11
N CYS A 55 2.78 -12.47 6.82
CA CYS A 55 3.71 -11.90 5.85
C CYS A 55 3.08 -10.74 5.10
N GLU A 56 3.73 -9.58 5.15
CA GLU A 56 3.26 -8.39 4.45
C GLU A 56 3.90 -8.28 3.06
N GLY A 57 3.04 -8.06 2.06
CA GLY A 57 3.38 -7.79 0.66
C GLY A 57 2.99 -6.36 0.26
N LEU A 58 3.10 -5.39 1.18
CA LEU A 58 2.70 -4.00 0.91
C LEU A 58 3.72 -3.27 0.02
N TRP A 59 4.91 -3.84 -0.15
CA TRP A 59 5.95 -3.33 -1.03
C TRP A 59 6.38 -4.37 -2.08
N ASP A 60 6.21 -4.04 -3.36
CA ASP A 60 6.63 -4.90 -4.45
C ASP A 60 8.15 -4.82 -4.70
N ASN A 61 8.93 -5.45 -3.83
CA ASN A 61 10.39 -5.44 -3.88
C ASN A 61 10.95 -6.88 -3.92
N PRO A 62 11.66 -7.29 -5.00
CA PRO A 62 12.23 -8.63 -5.10
C PRO A 62 13.19 -9.02 -3.95
N ASN A 63 13.98 -8.07 -3.45
CA ASN A 63 14.90 -8.32 -2.34
C ASN A 63 14.17 -8.52 -1.01
N HIS A 64 13.01 -7.88 -0.83
CA HIS A 64 12.14 -8.11 0.32
C HIS A 64 11.64 -9.55 0.32
N PHE A 65 11.07 -10.00 -0.80
CA PHE A 65 10.57 -11.37 -0.92
C PHE A 65 11.67 -12.43 -0.83
N PHE A 66 12.87 -12.13 -1.32
CA PHE A 66 14.01 -13.03 -1.17
C PHE A 66 14.42 -13.23 0.30
N ARG A 67 14.48 -12.15 1.08
CA ARG A 67 14.76 -12.24 2.52
C ARG A 67 13.65 -13.00 3.25
N LEU A 68 12.40 -12.74 2.88
CA LEU A 68 11.27 -13.46 3.43
C LEU A 68 11.37 -14.97 3.14
N TYR A 69 11.68 -15.35 1.89
CA TYR A 69 11.93 -16.74 1.51
C TYR A 69 12.99 -17.40 2.39
N LEU A 70 14.16 -16.77 2.55
CA LEU A 70 15.23 -17.31 3.39
C LEU A 70 14.81 -17.47 4.84
N MET A 71 14.07 -16.50 5.38
CA MET A 71 13.57 -16.55 6.75
C MET A 71 12.61 -17.72 6.94
N LEU A 72 11.62 -17.88 6.04
CA LEU A 72 10.66 -18.98 6.10
C LEU A 72 11.36 -20.35 5.97
N ALA A 73 12.35 -20.46 5.09
CA ALA A 73 13.12 -21.70 4.93
C ALA A 73 13.96 -22.06 6.17
N ALA A 74 14.41 -21.07 6.93
CA ALA A 74 15.21 -21.28 8.15
C ALA A 74 14.36 -21.55 9.40
N MET A 75 13.04 -21.32 9.35
CA MET A 75 12.16 -21.52 10.51
C MET A 75 11.84 -23.01 10.72
N PRO A 76 12.14 -23.58 11.92
CA PRO A 76 12.03 -25.03 12.17
C PRO A 76 10.59 -25.55 12.19
N ASP A 77 9.64 -24.69 12.58
CA ASP A 77 8.26 -25.08 12.89
C ASP A 77 7.25 -24.68 11.80
N THR A 78 7.71 -24.37 10.58
CA THR A 78 6.81 -23.96 9.48
C THR A 78 5.72 -25.00 9.19
N LYS A 79 6.01 -26.28 9.46
CA LYS A 79 5.12 -27.43 9.24
C LYS A 79 3.86 -27.42 10.10
N ASP A 80 3.86 -26.69 11.21
CA ASP A 80 2.70 -26.53 12.10
C ASP A 80 1.99 -25.18 11.90
N CYS A 81 2.51 -24.37 10.97
CA CYS A 81 2.04 -23.03 10.70
C CYS A 81 1.24 -22.98 9.41
N ARG A 82 0.24 -22.09 9.38
CA ARG A 82 -0.32 -21.55 8.15
C ARG A 82 0.29 -20.19 7.84
N LEU A 83 0.40 -19.86 6.55
CA LEU A 83 0.97 -18.61 6.08
C LEU A 83 -0.13 -17.66 5.61
N LEU A 84 -0.25 -16.52 6.29
CA LEU A 84 -1.24 -15.48 6.00
C LEU A 84 -0.56 -14.30 5.30
N GLY A 85 -0.99 -13.99 4.09
CA GLY A 85 -0.53 -12.81 3.34
C GLY A 85 -1.32 -11.56 3.69
N ILE A 86 -0.65 -10.42 3.86
CA ILE A 86 -1.28 -9.10 3.96
C ILE A 86 -0.92 -8.29 2.71
N LEU A 87 -1.94 -7.84 1.99
CA LEU A 87 -1.82 -7.04 0.78
C LEU A 87 -2.58 -5.73 0.94
N ARG A 88 -2.24 -4.73 0.13
CA ARG A 88 -2.94 -3.45 0.19
C ARG A 88 -4.32 -3.59 -0.46
N ASN A 89 -4.39 -4.12 -1.67
CA ASN A 89 -5.65 -4.32 -2.40
C ASN A 89 -5.61 -5.58 -3.27
N ARG A 90 -6.76 -6.02 -3.78
CA ARG A 90 -6.84 -7.18 -4.71
C ARG A 90 -6.11 -6.95 -6.05
N GLY A 91 -5.76 -5.72 -6.38
CA GLY A 91 -5.00 -5.37 -7.58
C GLY A 91 -3.49 -5.68 -7.48
N ASP A 92 -2.97 -5.97 -6.28
CA ASP A 92 -1.56 -6.31 -6.00
C ASP A 92 -1.19 -7.74 -6.44
N THR A 93 -1.56 -8.08 -7.67
CA THR A 93 -1.47 -9.43 -8.23
C THR A 93 -0.04 -9.99 -8.29
N ASN A 94 0.97 -9.14 -8.44
CA ASN A 94 2.37 -9.57 -8.43
C ASN A 94 2.80 -10.00 -7.03
N GLN A 95 2.52 -9.18 -6.02
CA GLN A 95 2.85 -9.46 -4.63
C GLN A 95 2.06 -10.68 -4.13
N GLN A 96 0.78 -10.76 -4.48
CA GLN A 96 -0.05 -11.94 -4.20
C GLN A 96 0.60 -13.20 -4.77
N ARG A 97 0.90 -13.23 -6.08
CA ARG A 97 1.54 -14.38 -6.72
C ARG A 97 2.87 -14.74 -6.06
N THR A 98 3.69 -13.75 -5.68
CA THR A 98 4.94 -14.01 -4.98
C THR A 98 4.69 -14.66 -3.62
N LEU A 99 3.73 -14.17 -2.83
CA LEU A 99 3.36 -14.76 -1.53
C LEU A 99 2.74 -16.16 -1.68
N GLU A 100 1.94 -16.40 -2.72
CA GLU A 100 1.41 -17.73 -3.05
C GLU A 100 2.54 -18.71 -3.34
N ASN A 101 3.56 -18.28 -4.09
CA ASN A 101 4.76 -19.07 -4.37
C ASN A 101 5.64 -19.30 -3.13
N LEU A 102 5.45 -18.50 -2.06
CA LEU A 102 6.08 -18.70 -0.76
C LEU A 102 5.25 -19.60 0.16
N GLY A 103 4.03 -19.97 -0.22
CA GLY A 103 3.16 -20.88 0.53
C GLY A 103 1.90 -20.23 1.12
N ALA A 104 1.64 -18.94 0.88
CA ALA A 104 0.46 -18.27 1.41
C ALA A 104 -0.80 -18.75 0.67
N LYS A 105 -1.83 -19.14 1.43
CA LYS A 105 -3.13 -19.57 0.90
C LYS A 105 -4.27 -18.63 1.27
N GLU A 106 -4.06 -17.84 2.31
CA GLU A 106 -5.03 -16.88 2.83
C GLU A 106 -4.48 -15.47 2.73
N PHE A 107 -5.37 -14.51 2.46
CA PHE A 107 -5.01 -13.12 2.27
C PHE A 107 -5.96 -12.18 2.99
N ILE A 108 -5.38 -11.20 3.68
CA ILE A 108 -6.08 -10.00 4.17
C ILE A 108 -5.72 -8.84 3.25
N PHE A 109 -6.74 -8.12 2.78
CA PHE A 109 -6.59 -6.94 1.94
C PHE A 109 -6.98 -5.70 2.75
N LEU A 110 -6.02 -4.79 2.96
CA LEU A 110 -6.18 -3.65 3.89
C LEU A 110 -7.15 -2.57 3.37
N GLU A 111 -7.09 -2.28 2.08
CA GLU A 111 -7.83 -1.20 1.41
C GLU A 111 -9.02 -1.70 0.59
N ASP A 112 -9.36 -2.99 0.69
CA ASP A 112 -10.57 -3.58 0.09
C ASP A 112 -11.86 -3.17 0.83
N ARG A 113 -11.82 -2.01 1.48
CA ARG A 113 -12.93 -1.48 2.28
C ARG A 113 -14.02 -0.95 1.37
N VAL A 114 -15.25 -1.25 1.76
CA VAL A 114 -16.50 -0.82 1.11
C VAL A 114 -16.62 0.72 1.11
N HIS A 115 -15.97 1.36 2.07
CA HIS A 115 -16.15 2.77 2.36
C HIS A 115 -15.43 3.67 1.34
N ARG A 116 -16.20 4.54 0.69
CA ARG A 116 -15.68 5.49 -0.30
C ARG A 116 -15.19 6.75 0.40
N LEU A 117 -14.18 7.42 -0.19
CA LEU A 117 -13.60 8.63 0.39
C LEU A 117 -14.66 9.72 0.63
N GLU A 118 -15.58 9.86 -0.32
CA GLU A 118 -16.64 10.86 -0.35
C GLU A 118 -17.54 10.78 0.89
N GLN A 119 -17.68 9.60 1.50
CA GLN A 119 -18.50 9.37 2.70
C GLN A 119 -17.92 10.04 3.95
N PHE A 120 -16.65 10.42 3.95
CA PHE A 120 -15.96 11.01 5.11
C PHE A 120 -15.56 12.47 4.89
N MET A 121 -15.92 13.04 3.74
CA MET A 121 -15.56 14.42 3.40
C MET A 121 -16.25 15.42 4.34
N GLU A 122 -17.52 15.18 4.65
CA GLU A 122 -18.31 16.01 5.57
C GLU A 122 -17.72 15.97 7.00
N THR A 123 -17.49 14.77 7.53
CA THR A 123 -16.85 14.61 8.86
C THR A 123 -15.45 15.24 8.91
N ALA A 124 -14.65 15.10 7.84
CA ALA A 124 -13.35 15.77 7.76
C ALA A 124 -13.49 17.31 7.76
N GLN A 125 -14.48 17.84 7.05
CA GLN A 125 -14.77 19.28 7.04
C GLN A 125 -15.21 19.78 8.42
N GLU A 126 -16.05 19.02 9.13
CA GLU A 126 -16.48 19.35 10.49
C GLU A 126 -15.30 19.43 11.47
N LEU A 127 -14.41 18.44 11.43
CA LEU A 127 -13.20 18.44 12.26
C LEU A 127 -12.27 19.62 11.96
N LEU A 128 -12.18 20.04 10.70
CA LEU A 128 -11.33 21.15 10.28
C LEU A 128 -11.98 22.54 10.43
N ARG A 129 -13.29 22.61 10.74
CA ARG A 129 -14.07 23.87 10.75
C ARG A 129 -13.47 24.97 11.63
N TYR A 130 -12.84 24.59 12.74
CA TYR A 130 -12.29 25.52 13.73
C TYR A 130 -10.77 25.67 13.65
N VAL A 131 -10.11 25.01 12.70
CA VAL A 131 -8.67 25.15 12.49
C VAL A 131 -8.38 26.54 11.92
N ARG A 132 -7.59 27.32 12.65
CA ARG A 132 -7.10 28.66 12.26
C ARG A 132 -5.59 28.72 12.15
N SER A 133 -4.89 27.73 12.71
CA SER A 133 -3.44 27.64 12.72
C SER A 133 -2.95 26.21 12.51
N HIS A 134 -1.68 26.04 12.13
CA HIS A 134 -1.06 24.71 12.05
C HIS A 134 -0.94 24.01 13.41
N ARG A 135 -0.91 24.78 14.50
CA ARG A 135 -0.93 24.23 15.86
C ARG A 135 -2.26 23.54 16.12
N ASP A 136 -3.36 24.14 15.70
CA ASP A 136 -4.71 23.58 15.91
C ASP A 136 -4.86 22.22 15.22
N LEU A 137 -4.19 22.01 14.08
CA LEU A 137 -4.13 20.71 13.39
C LEU A 137 -3.51 19.61 14.25
N LEU A 138 -2.56 19.94 15.13
CA LEU A 138 -1.92 19.00 16.06
C LEU A 138 -2.74 18.77 17.34
N GLU A 139 -3.77 19.58 17.57
CA GLU A 139 -4.67 19.49 18.72
C GLU A 139 -6.00 18.79 18.37
N LEU A 140 -6.18 18.39 17.09
CA LEU A 140 -7.35 17.66 16.62
C LEU A 140 -7.58 16.37 17.40
N GLN A 141 -8.84 16.15 17.81
CA GLN A 141 -9.28 14.90 18.42
C GLN A 141 -9.75 13.95 17.31
N LEU A 142 -8.92 12.96 16.98
CA LEU A 142 -9.23 11.96 15.97
C LEU A 142 -9.89 10.72 16.60
N PRO A 143 -10.71 9.97 15.84
CA PRO A 143 -11.31 8.73 16.33
C PRO A 143 -10.27 7.73 16.85
N HIS A 144 -10.69 6.88 17.80
CA HIS A 144 -9.85 5.86 18.44
C HIS A 144 -8.57 6.41 19.09
N ALA A 145 -8.58 7.68 19.50
CA ALA A 145 -7.42 8.37 20.08
C ALA A 145 -6.18 8.33 19.16
N LEU A 146 -6.37 8.28 17.84
CA LEU A 146 -5.26 8.37 16.90
C LEU A 146 -4.53 9.72 17.09
N PRO A 147 -3.20 9.74 17.26
CA PRO A 147 -2.50 11.00 17.44
C PRO A 147 -2.58 11.90 16.21
N ALA A 148 -2.94 13.17 16.41
CA ALA A 148 -3.08 14.15 15.33
C ALA A 148 -1.79 14.36 14.50
N TYR A 149 -0.61 14.16 15.12
CA TYR A 149 0.66 14.25 14.41
C TYR A 149 0.80 13.20 13.30
N THR A 150 0.15 12.03 13.41
CA THR A 150 0.18 11.00 12.36
C THR A 150 -0.53 11.48 11.10
N TYR A 151 -1.69 12.13 11.28
CA TYR A 151 -2.40 12.80 10.20
C TYR A 151 -1.56 13.94 9.61
N TYR A 152 -1.03 14.82 10.47
CA TYR A 152 -0.25 15.97 10.05
C TYR A 152 0.98 15.57 9.21
N ASP A 153 1.77 14.60 9.68
CA ASP A 153 2.93 14.05 8.97
C ASP A 153 2.54 13.43 7.62
N THR A 154 1.40 12.73 7.57
CA THR A 154 0.88 12.17 6.31
C THR A 154 0.56 13.26 5.30
N VAL A 155 0.01 14.40 5.75
CA VAL A 155 -0.23 15.56 4.88
C VAL A 155 1.09 16.11 4.32
N LEU A 156 2.10 16.31 5.17
CA LEU A 156 3.40 16.84 4.73
C LEU A 156 4.05 15.93 3.66
N LYS A 157 4.06 14.62 3.91
CA LYS A 157 4.62 13.62 2.99
C LYS A 157 3.88 13.59 1.65
N THR A 158 2.55 13.71 1.70
CA THR A 158 1.71 13.72 0.49
C THR A 158 1.89 15.03 -0.31
N ALA A 159 1.95 16.17 0.39
CA ALA A 159 2.14 17.48 -0.21
C ALA A 159 3.57 17.67 -0.77
N ARG A 160 4.55 16.91 -0.23
CA ARG A 160 5.99 17.16 -0.41
C ARG A 160 6.36 18.61 -0.09
N HIS A 161 5.72 19.15 0.94
CA HIS A 161 5.85 20.54 1.35
C HIS A 161 5.93 20.59 2.88
N PRO A 162 6.90 21.32 3.47
CA PRO A 162 7.14 21.30 4.92
C PRO A 162 5.99 21.92 5.73
N GLN A 163 5.24 22.85 5.13
CA GLN A 163 4.08 23.49 5.76
C GLN A 163 3.04 23.93 4.72
N PRO A 164 2.16 23.03 4.23
CA PRO A 164 1.14 23.38 3.25
C PRO A 164 0.24 24.53 3.74
N PRO A 165 -0.23 25.44 2.86
CA PRO A 165 -1.20 26.47 3.24
C PRO A 165 -2.43 25.85 3.91
N LEU A 166 -3.00 26.51 4.93
CA LEU A 166 -4.17 25.99 5.67
C LEU A 166 -5.39 25.79 4.75
N GLU A 167 -5.56 26.64 3.75
CA GLU A 167 -6.66 26.54 2.78
C GLU A 167 -6.44 25.48 1.69
N SER A 168 -5.33 24.73 1.76
CA SER A 168 -5.09 23.64 0.83
C SER A 168 -6.08 22.50 1.07
N SER A 169 -6.78 22.08 0.02
CA SER A 169 -7.71 20.94 0.05
C SER A 169 -7.05 19.61 0.46
N ILE A 170 -5.71 19.55 0.51
CA ILE A 170 -4.95 18.39 0.95
C ILE A 170 -5.24 18.02 2.40
N TRP A 171 -5.46 19.00 3.29
CA TRP A 171 -5.77 18.77 4.70
C TRP A 171 -7.06 17.96 4.84
N MET A 172 -8.13 18.42 4.18
CA MET A 172 -9.42 17.74 4.13
C MET A 172 -9.32 16.37 3.46
N THR A 173 -8.67 16.30 2.29
CA THR A 173 -8.56 15.05 1.52
C THR A 173 -7.81 13.95 2.28
N VAL A 174 -6.71 14.30 2.95
CA VAL A 174 -5.94 13.33 3.75
C VAL A 174 -6.69 12.97 5.02
N LEU A 175 -7.37 13.93 5.68
CA LEU A 175 -8.15 13.62 6.88
C LEU A 175 -9.30 12.66 6.57
N ALA A 176 -10.04 12.89 5.47
CA ALA A 176 -11.08 11.98 5.01
C ALA A 176 -10.52 10.57 4.72
N LYS A 177 -9.31 10.45 4.15
CA LYS A 177 -8.64 9.16 3.98
C LYS A 177 -8.30 8.49 5.31
N VAL A 178 -7.81 9.25 6.29
CA VAL A 178 -7.53 8.75 7.64
C VAL A 178 -8.81 8.23 8.29
N LEU A 179 -9.88 9.01 8.28
CA LEU A 179 -11.19 8.62 8.83
C LEU A 179 -11.74 7.36 8.17
N ARG A 180 -11.68 7.29 6.82
CA ARG A 180 -12.06 6.10 6.07
C ARG A 180 -11.27 4.85 6.47
N ASN A 181 -9.98 5.02 6.79
CA ASN A 181 -9.12 3.90 7.19
C ASN A 181 -9.33 3.50 8.67
N LEU A 182 -10.02 4.33 9.46
CA LEU A 182 -10.41 4.03 10.84
C LEU A 182 -11.80 3.37 10.93
N ALA A 183 -12.70 3.69 10.00
CA ALA A 183 -14.03 3.08 9.87
C ALA A 183 -13.98 1.64 9.34
#